data_AF-A0A8S3SSK5-F1
#
_entry.id   AF-A0A8S3SSK5-F1
#
_cell.length_a   1.000
_cell.length_b   1.000
_cell.length_c   1.000
_cell.angle_alpha   90.00
_cell.angle_beta   90.00
_cell.angle_gamma   90.00
#
_symmetry.space_group_name_H-M   'P 1'
#
loop_
_entity.id
_entity.type
_entity.pdbx_description
1 polymer ?
#
loop_
_entity_poly.entity_id
_entity_poly.type
_entity_poly.pdbx_seq_one_letter_code
_entity_poly.pdbx_strand_id
1 'polypeptide(L)'
;MEDKPPPYSEKNGFYNKAYDASLDIAQLEGRKSEENRKLQKEKELEDPWALPDLENTETPWGELDTCGKILRVAWLITRIIMFLAFLYFFICSLTFLSDGFKLVGGKSAGEIFRKNEILSNPVAGVMIGVLATVLVQSSSTSTSIVVGMVGGQLLDVKTAIPIVMGANIGTSVTNTIVSMGQIANKDDFRRAFAGATVHDMFNWLTVIILLPIEVITGYLYILSDKIVNSINMNQDFEKQEFLKKITKPFTNLIIILDSKQITNVAKGEDVETLLKDCCVKDTVMQNVSSLVTVNETIVASVVEVNKTEWGMEKVKVCVEKCEFAFKHSGLNDHEIGAIILVGALIMLCVCLLGIVKTMNSVLKGNIRKAIRKFINYEFPGRWSYFTGYIAILVGTGLTFLVQSSSIFTSTLTPLVGVGVVSLERMYPLTLGSNIGTTTTSILAALATDDIRLPLQVSMCHLFFNLSGILIFYPLTFMRFPIPMAKHLGMVTSKYRWFALVYLIAMFGLFPAGVFALSIAGWYVVLAVLLPIALLVIFVGVIKVIQHKKQSCLPKTLQNWKFLPVCCRSLEPIDRTICGQFTCCKSCNNKYEDEEASFEGNQHNGIPTRSDNTKL
;
A
#
# COMPACT_ATOMS: atom_id res chain seq x y z
N MET A 1 62.78 -49.33 -66.09
CA MET A 1 61.48 -49.52 -65.42
C MET A 1 61.76 -50.44 -64.25
N GLU A 2 61.57 -50.10 -62.98
CA GLU A 2 60.81 -49.01 -62.35
C GLU A 2 61.37 -48.73 -60.95
N ASP A 3 60.96 -47.59 -60.40
CA ASP A 3 61.60 -46.77 -59.37
C ASP A 3 61.75 -47.37 -57.97
N LYS A 4 62.84 -46.99 -57.29
CA LYS A 4 62.88 -46.95 -55.81
C LYS A 4 62.13 -45.70 -55.32
N PRO A 5 61.15 -45.81 -54.40
CA PRO A 5 60.59 -44.63 -53.74
C PRO A 5 61.51 -44.11 -52.60
N PRO A 6 61.47 -42.80 -52.30
CA PRO A 6 62.30 -42.13 -51.28
C PRO A 6 61.69 -42.26 -49.86
N PRO A 7 62.41 -41.88 -48.77
CA PRO A 7 61.89 -42.00 -47.41
C PRO A 7 60.91 -40.86 -47.08
N TYR A 8 59.69 -41.22 -46.68
CA TYR A 8 58.71 -40.36 -46.00
C TYR A 8 58.35 -41.07 -44.68
N SER A 9 58.21 -40.46 -43.50
CA SER A 9 58.54 -39.15 -42.97
C SER A 9 58.32 -39.24 -41.44
N GLU A 10 59.11 -38.55 -40.63
CA GLU A 10 58.94 -38.37 -39.17
C GLU A 10 57.69 -37.55 -38.77
N LYS A 11 56.64 -37.48 -39.60
CA LYS A 11 55.48 -36.60 -39.34
C LYS A 11 54.42 -37.18 -38.39
N ASN A 12 54.47 -38.46 -38.04
CA ASN A 12 53.44 -39.08 -37.19
C ASN A 12 53.63 -38.84 -35.68
N GLY A 13 54.84 -38.44 -35.23
CA GLY A 13 55.09 -38.14 -33.81
C GLY A 13 54.59 -36.76 -33.35
N PHE A 14 54.54 -35.79 -34.27
CA PHE A 14 54.13 -34.41 -33.96
C PHE A 14 52.60 -34.25 -33.91
N TYR A 15 51.86 -34.95 -34.79
CA TYR A 15 50.40 -34.91 -34.80
C TYR A 15 49.78 -35.56 -33.56
N ASN A 16 50.33 -36.68 -33.08
CA ASN A 16 49.83 -37.33 -31.87
C ASN A 16 50.08 -36.50 -30.60
N LYS A 17 51.26 -35.87 -30.48
CA LYS A 17 51.55 -34.96 -29.34
C LYS A 17 50.68 -33.71 -29.33
N ALA A 18 50.35 -33.14 -30.49
CA ALA A 18 49.46 -31.99 -30.57
C ALA A 18 48.01 -32.36 -30.24
N TYR A 19 47.56 -33.55 -30.66
CA TYR A 19 46.23 -34.07 -30.35
C TYR A 19 46.08 -34.36 -28.84
N ASP A 20 47.05 -35.03 -28.23
CA ASP A 20 47.05 -35.31 -26.78
C ASP A 20 47.10 -34.02 -25.95
N ALA A 21 47.94 -33.05 -26.34
CA ALA A 21 47.98 -31.74 -25.68
C ALA A 21 46.66 -30.96 -25.81
N SER A 22 45.96 -31.07 -26.95
CA SER A 22 44.65 -30.44 -27.14
C SER A 22 43.56 -31.11 -26.31
N LEU A 23 43.64 -32.42 -26.10
CA LEU A 23 42.73 -33.19 -25.27
C LEU A 23 42.93 -32.85 -23.78
N ASP A 24 44.19 -32.72 -23.34
CA ASP A 24 44.53 -32.30 -21.97
C ASP A 24 44.07 -30.87 -21.68
N ILE A 25 44.21 -29.94 -22.63
CA ILE A 25 43.69 -28.57 -22.49
C ILE A 25 42.16 -28.58 -22.40
N ALA A 26 41.47 -29.35 -23.23
CA ALA A 26 40.01 -29.47 -23.18
C ALA A 26 39.52 -30.10 -21.86
N GLN A 27 40.25 -31.07 -21.30
CA GLN A 27 39.95 -31.66 -20.00
C GLN A 27 40.23 -30.68 -18.83
N LEU A 28 41.29 -29.88 -18.93
CA LEU A 28 41.61 -28.84 -17.95
C LEU A 28 40.61 -27.68 -17.99
N GLU A 29 40.15 -27.27 -19.18
CA GLU A 29 39.08 -26.29 -19.36
C GLU A 29 37.74 -26.83 -18.87
N GLY A 30 37.45 -28.12 -19.12
CA GLY A 30 36.30 -28.83 -18.57
C GLY A 30 36.29 -28.85 -17.04
N ARG A 31 37.44 -29.20 -16.41
CA ARG A 31 37.60 -29.15 -14.95
C ARG A 31 37.47 -27.75 -14.39
N LYS A 32 38.11 -26.73 -15.00
CA LYS A 32 37.97 -25.33 -14.58
C LYS A 32 36.54 -24.82 -14.72
N SER A 33 35.82 -25.22 -15.76
CA SER A 33 34.41 -24.90 -15.96
C SER A 33 33.54 -25.54 -14.86
N GLU A 34 33.80 -26.79 -14.53
CA GLU A 34 33.08 -27.53 -13.49
C GLU A 34 33.41 -27.00 -12.08
N GLU A 35 34.66 -26.64 -11.82
CA GLU A 35 35.14 -26.05 -10.58
C GLU A 35 34.60 -24.63 -10.40
N ASN A 36 34.57 -23.81 -11.47
CA ASN A 36 33.88 -22.52 -11.47
C ASN A 36 32.38 -22.69 -11.23
N ARG A 37 31.74 -23.70 -11.81
CA ARG A 37 30.33 -24.03 -11.54
C ARG A 37 30.08 -24.44 -10.09
N LYS A 38 31.00 -25.19 -9.48
CA LYS A 38 30.95 -25.59 -8.06
C LYS A 38 31.17 -24.38 -7.15
N LEU A 39 32.15 -23.53 -7.43
CA LEU A 39 32.39 -22.28 -6.71
C LEU A 39 31.22 -21.31 -6.82
N GLN A 40 30.57 -21.28 -7.98
CA GLN A 40 29.39 -20.46 -8.24
C GLN A 40 28.15 -21.03 -7.52
N LYS A 41 28.00 -22.36 -7.47
CA LYS A 41 27.00 -23.05 -6.64
C LYS A 41 27.23 -22.87 -5.14
N GLU A 42 28.47 -22.88 -4.65
CA GLU A 42 28.80 -22.62 -3.25
C GLU A 42 28.52 -21.16 -2.87
N LYS A 43 28.82 -20.20 -3.75
CA LYS A 43 28.40 -18.79 -3.59
C LYS A 43 26.89 -18.60 -3.65
N GLU A 44 26.18 -19.37 -4.46
CA GLU A 44 24.71 -19.40 -4.50
C GLU A 44 24.10 -20.06 -3.25
N LEU A 45 24.81 -21.00 -2.62
CA LEU A 45 24.41 -21.63 -1.34
C LEU A 45 24.57 -20.67 -0.14
N GLU A 46 25.39 -19.63 -0.26
CA GLU A 46 25.61 -18.62 0.79
C GLU A 46 24.68 -17.41 0.71
N ASP A 47 23.99 -17.12 -0.41
CA ASP A 47 23.07 -15.98 -0.50
C ASP A 47 21.71 -16.30 0.16
N PRO A 48 21.36 -15.69 1.30
CA PRO A 48 20.07 -15.91 1.92
C PRO A 48 18.92 -15.53 0.97
N TRP A 49 19.13 -14.62 0.02
CA TRP A 49 18.06 -14.11 -0.86
C TRP A 49 17.86 -14.92 -2.14
N ALA A 50 18.61 -16.01 -2.34
CA ALA A 50 18.43 -16.91 -3.46
C ALA A 50 17.02 -17.56 -3.44
N LEU A 51 16.45 -17.76 -4.64
CA LEU A 51 15.12 -18.36 -4.81
C LEU A 51 15.24 -19.90 -4.79
N PRO A 52 14.46 -20.62 -3.96
CA PRO A 52 14.47 -22.08 -3.92
C PRO A 52 13.83 -22.70 -5.16
N ASP A 53 14.17 -23.95 -5.44
CA ASP A 53 13.48 -24.76 -6.45
C ASP A 53 12.13 -25.24 -5.94
N LEU A 54 11.08 -25.03 -6.74
CA LEU A 54 9.69 -25.32 -6.35
C LEU A 54 9.30 -26.74 -6.75
N GLU A 55 8.84 -27.54 -5.79
CA GLU A 55 8.16 -28.81 -6.09
C GLU A 55 6.79 -28.57 -6.73
N ASN A 56 6.49 -29.36 -7.77
CA ASN A 56 5.24 -29.24 -8.53
C ASN A 56 4.13 -30.01 -7.83
N THR A 57 3.21 -29.30 -7.17
CA THR A 57 2.08 -29.92 -6.46
C THR A 57 0.79 -30.01 -7.30
N GLU A 58 0.77 -29.54 -8.56
CA GLU A 58 -0.46 -29.46 -9.38
C GLU A 58 -0.29 -30.04 -10.79
N THR A 59 -1.38 -30.64 -11.30
CA THR A 59 -1.45 -31.28 -12.62
C THR A 59 -1.48 -30.25 -13.77
N PRO A 60 -0.58 -30.39 -14.78
CA PRO A 60 -0.54 -29.54 -15.97
C PRO A 60 -1.87 -29.47 -16.74
N TRP A 61 -2.18 -28.33 -17.38
CA TRP A 61 -3.40 -28.14 -18.19
C TRP A 61 -3.63 -29.21 -19.27
N GLY A 62 -2.54 -29.73 -19.84
CA GLY A 62 -2.58 -30.79 -20.84
C GLY A 62 -3.11 -32.13 -20.32
N GLU A 63 -3.01 -32.36 -19.02
CA GLU A 63 -3.37 -33.62 -18.35
C GLU A 63 -4.79 -33.61 -17.77
N LEU A 64 -5.53 -32.49 -17.90
CA LEU A 64 -6.94 -32.44 -17.49
C LEU A 64 -7.87 -32.97 -18.58
N ASP A 65 -8.88 -33.70 -18.12
CA ASP A 65 -10.04 -34.15 -18.89
C ASP A 65 -10.91 -32.96 -19.36
N THR A 66 -11.78 -33.20 -20.35
CA THR A 66 -12.65 -32.15 -20.92
C THR A 66 -13.59 -31.56 -19.87
N CYS A 67 -14.09 -32.37 -18.92
CA CYS A 67 -14.93 -31.91 -17.82
C CYS A 67 -14.12 -31.04 -16.84
N GLY A 68 -12.91 -31.46 -16.47
CA GLY A 68 -11.99 -30.67 -15.64
C GLY A 68 -11.60 -29.33 -16.28
N LYS A 69 -11.42 -29.28 -17.61
CA LYS A 69 -11.19 -28.02 -18.35
C LYS A 69 -12.39 -27.08 -18.30
N ILE A 70 -13.60 -27.59 -18.57
CA ILE A 70 -14.84 -26.80 -18.50
C ILE A 70 -15.07 -26.29 -17.09
N LEU A 71 -14.94 -27.15 -16.08
CA LEU A 71 -15.13 -26.78 -14.67
C LEU A 71 -14.14 -25.70 -14.24
N ARG A 72 -12.87 -25.79 -14.66
CA ARG A 72 -11.84 -24.79 -14.36
C ARG A 72 -12.14 -23.43 -15.01
N VAL A 73 -12.62 -23.41 -16.25
CA VAL A 73 -13.05 -22.17 -16.93
C VAL A 73 -14.31 -21.60 -16.29
N ALA A 74 -15.31 -22.42 -15.96
CA ALA A 74 -16.52 -22.00 -15.28
C ALA A 74 -16.22 -21.39 -13.90
N TRP A 75 -15.29 -21.99 -13.15
CA TRP A 75 -14.81 -21.43 -11.88
C TRP A 75 -14.13 -20.07 -12.06
N LEU A 76 -13.32 -19.90 -13.12
CA LEU A 76 -12.68 -18.63 -13.43
C LEU A 76 -13.73 -17.55 -13.77
N ILE A 77 -14.70 -17.86 -14.63
CA ILE A 77 -15.79 -16.96 -14.99
C ILE A 77 -16.61 -16.56 -13.75
N THR A 78 -16.97 -17.54 -12.91
CA THR A 78 -17.71 -17.29 -11.66
C THR A 78 -16.96 -16.34 -10.73
N ARG A 79 -15.62 -16.50 -10.62
CA ARG A 79 -14.77 -15.57 -9.85
C ARG A 79 -14.77 -14.17 -10.43
N ILE A 80 -14.71 -14.02 -11.76
CA ILE A 80 -14.79 -12.72 -12.42
C ILE A 80 -16.13 -12.04 -12.16
N ILE A 81 -17.25 -12.78 -12.25
CA ILE A 81 -18.58 -12.25 -11.96
C ILE A 81 -18.70 -11.82 -10.50
N MET A 82 -18.28 -12.67 -9.55
CA MET A 82 -18.25 -12.30 -8.12
C MET A 82 -17.39 -11.07 -7.86
N PHE A 83 -16.24 -10.97 -8.52
CA PHE A 83 -15.35 -9.81 -8.43
C PHE A 83 -16.06 -8.52 -8.88
N LEU A 84 -16.71 -8.54 -10.05
CA LEU A 84 -17.45 -7.39 -10.58
C LEU A 84 -18.64 -7.01 -9.68
N ALA A 85 -19.32 -7.99 -9.08
CA ALA A 85 -20.40 -7.75 -8.13
C ALA A 85 -19.92 -7.05 -6.86
N PHE A 86 -18.82 -7.52 -6.25
CA PHE A 86 -18.23 -6.83 -5.09
C PHE A 86 -17.74 -5.44 -5.44
N LEU A 87 -17.21 -5.22 -6.65
CA LEU A 87 -16.81 -3.90 -7.12
C LEU A 87 -18.01 -2.95 -7.25
N TYR A 88 -19.14 -3.42 -7.79
CA TYR A 88 -20.36 -2.63 -7.88
C TYR A 88 -20.85 -2.18 -6.50
N PHE A 89 -20.98 -3.12 -5.56
CA PHE A 89 -21.43 -2.82 -4.20
C PHE A 89 -20.43 -1.96 -3.42
N PHE A 90 -19.14 -2.11 -3.68
CA PHE A 90 -18.12 -1.22 -3.16
C PHE A 90 -18.37 0.23 -3.61
N ILE A 91 -18.61 0.48 -4.91
CA ILE A 91 -18.88 1.84 -5.41
C ILE A 91 -20.17 2.40 -4.78
N CYS A 92 -21.24 1.60 -4.66
CA CYS A 92 -22.47 2.01 -3.98
C CYS A 92 -22.23 2.38 -2.51
N SER A 93 -21.38 1.63 -1.80
CA SER A 93 -21.04 1.92 -0.40
C SER A 93 -20.35 3.28 -0.23
N LEU A 94 -19.58 3.75 -1.22
CA LEU A 94 -18.94 5.07 -1.18
C LEU A 94 -19.96 6.21 -1.22
N THR A 95 -21.02 6.06 -2.02
CA THR A 95 -22.12 7.04 -2.07
C THR A 95 -22.85 7.09 -0.73
N PHE A 96 -23.22 5.95 -0.16
CA PHE A 96 -23.86 5.90 1.17
C PHE A 96 -22.97 6.45 2.28
N LEU A 97 -21.68 6.19 2.22
CA LEU A 97 -20.71 6.70 3.17
C LEU A 97 -20.64 8.24 3.10
N SER A 98 -20.54 8.82 1.90
CA SER A 98 -20.61 10.27 1.68
C SER A 98 -21.91 10.86 2.22
N ASP A 99 -23.05 10.25 1.92
CA ASP A 99 -24.36 10.75 2.32
C ASP A 99 -24.62 10.60 3.83
N GLY A 100 -24.18 9.48 4.41
CA GLY A 100 -24.18 9.26 5.85
C GLY A 100 -23.31 10.28 6.59
N PHE A 101 -22.13 10.62 6.07
CA PHE A 101 -21.30 11.67 6.64
C PHE A 101 -21.95 13.05 6.55
N LYS A 102 -22.58 13.40 5.43
CA LYS A 102 -23.33 14.68 5.30
C LYS A 102 -24.43 14.78 6.36
N LEU A 103 -25.17 13.70 6.60
CA LEU A 103 -26.24 13.63 7.60
C LEU A 103 -25.74 13.67 9.05
N VAL A 104 -24.72 12.88 9.38
CA VAL A 104 -24.15 12.85 10.75
C VAL A 104 -23.38 14.14 11.04
N GLY A 105 -22.65 14.64 10.05
CA GLY A 105 -21.61 15.65 10.21
C GLY A 105 -21.99 17.08 9.82
N GLY A 106 -23.09 17.29 9.10
CA GLY A 106 -23.45 18.59 8.51
C GLY A 106 -23.46 19.75 9.50
N LYS A 107 -24.03 19.58 10.70
CA LYS A 107 -24.05 20.63 11.74
C LYS A 107 -22.93 20.51 12.79
N SER A 108 -22.69 19.33 13.36
CA SER A 108 -21.78 19.17 14.51
C SER A 108 -20.35 18.78 14.15
N ALA A 109 -20.14 17.95 13.12
CA ALA A 109 -18.78 17.56 12.73
C ALA A 109 -18.10 18.71 12.00
N GLY A 110 -18.78 19.41 11.09
CA GLY A 110 -18.23 20.60 10.42
C GLY A 110 -17.67 21.64 11.39
N GLU A 111 -18.37 21.91 12.51
CA GLU A 111 -17.85 22.82 13.54
C GLU A 111 -16.62 22.29 14.28
N ILE A 112 -16.62 21.00 14.69
CA ILE A 112 -15.49 20.37 15.38
C ILE A 112 -14.27 20.24 14.44
N PHE A 113 -14.49 19.94 13.16
CA PHE A 113 -13.43 19.82 12.17
C PHE A 113 -12.85 21.18 11.76
N ARG A 114 -13.66 22.25 11.78
CA ARG A 114 -13.25 23.60 11.40
C ARG A 114 -12.67 24.43 12.55
N LYS A 115 -13.06 24.17 13.80
CA LYS A 115 -12.61 24.94 14.99
C LYS A 115 -11.39 24.34 15.71
N ASN A 116 -10.98 23.11 15.43
CA ASN A 116 -9.90 22.46 16.17
C ASN A 116 -8.51 22.73 15.56
N GLU A 117 -7.67 23.48 16.28
CA GLU A 117 -6.24 23.66 16.01
C GLU A 117 -5.49 22.31 15.85
N ILE A 118 -6.00 21.25 16.49
CA ILE A 118 -5.45 19.88 16.41
C ILE A 118 -5.50 19.34 14.97
N LEU A 119 -6.57 19.61 14.21
CA LEU A 119 -6.71 19.14 12.83
C LEU A 119 -5.92 19.99 11.84
N SER A 120 -5.61 21.24 12.20
CA SER A 120 -4.70 22.07 11.39
C SER A 120 -3.24 21.58 11.44
N ASN A 121 -2.88 20.74 12.40
CA ASN A 121 -1.54 20.18 12.52
C ASN A 121 -1.34 19.06 11.47
N PRO A 122 -0.45 19.25 10.47
CA PRO A 122 -0.25 18.27 9.41
C PRO A 122 0.31 16.93 9.93
N VAL A 123 1.10 16.93 11.00
CA VAL A 123 1.62 15.68 11.60
C VAL A 123 0.48 14.91 12.28
N ALA A 124 -0.43 15.61 12.96
CA ALA A 124 -1.64 14.97 13.51
C ALA A 124 -2.48 14.36 12.38
N GLY A 125 -2.63 15.07 11.25
CA GLY A 125 -3.30 14.56 10.05
C GLY A 125 -2.70 13.25 9.53
N VAL A 126 -1.37 13.17 9.38
CA VAL A 126 -0.70 11.91 8.99
C VAL A 126 -1.00 10.80 10.01
N MET A 127 -0.90 11.07 11.31
CA MET A 127 -1.14 10.03 12.31
C MET A 127 -2.61 9.55 12.33
N ILE A 128 -3.58 10.46 12.15
CA ILE A 128 -5.00 10.12 11.96
C ILE A 128 -5.14 9.17 10.76
N GLY A 129 -4.48 9.48 9.64
CA GLY A 129 -4.50 8.63 8.45
C GLY A 129 -3.93 7.23 8.70
N VAL A 130 -2.79 7.14 9.41
CA VAL A 130 -2.18 5.85 9.77
C VAL A 130 -3.14 5.04 10.65
N LEU A 131 -3.63 5.64 11.73
CA LEU A 131 -4.52 4.97 12.68
C LEU A 131 -5.85 4.57 12.05
N ALA A 132 -6.45 5.44 11.22
CA ALA A 132 -7.65 5.13 10.47
C ALA A 132 -7.44 3.91 9.57
N THR A 133 -6.35 3.87 8.81
CA THR A 133 -6.04 2.71 7.97
C THR A 133 -5.71 1.45 8.80
N VAL A 134 -5.06 1.57 9.96
CA VAL A 134 -4.81 0.42 10.85
C VAL A 134 -6.13 -0.18 11.35
N LEU A 135 -7.09 0.66 11.73
CA LEU A 135 -8.39 0.23 12.22
C LEU A 135 -9.25 -0.37 11.09
N VAL A 136 -9.30 0.30 9.95
CA VAL A 136 -10.09 -0.10 8.78
C VAL A 136 -9.42 -1.24 8.00
N GLN A 137 -8.11 -1.44 8.16
CA GLN A 137 -7.27 -2.39 7.42
C GLN A 137 -7.26 -2.19 5.90
N SER A 138 -7.70 -1.04 5.42
CA SER A 138 -7.77 -0.70 4.00
C SER A 138 -7.47 0.78 3.78
N SER A 139 -6.36 1.07 3.11
CA SER A 139 -5.96 2.44 2.80
C SER A 139 -6.82 3.06 1.69
N SER A 140 -7.31 2.25 0.75
CA SER A 140 -8.23 2.70 -0.29
C SER A 140 -9.57 3.12 0.31
N THR A 141 -10.06 2.39 1.30
CA THR A 141 -11.24 2.75 2.10
C THR A 141 -11.01 4.02 2.89
N SER A 142 -9.90 4.08 3.65
CA SER A 142 -9.61 5.23 4.51
C SER A 142 -9.46 6.50 3.69
N THR A 143 -8.82 6.40 2.52
CA THR A 143 -8.73 7.50 1.56
C THR A 143 -10.10 7.85 0.96
N SER A 144 -10.93 6.86 0.61
CA SER A 144 -12.27 7.11 0.06
C SER A 144 -13.21 7.76 1.09
N ILE A 145 -13.09 7.42 2.37
CA ILE A 145 -13.75 8.13 3.48
C ILE A 145 -13.33 9.60 3.47
N VAL A 146 -12.04 9.89 3.45
CA VAL A 146 -11.52 11.26 3.43
C VAL A 146 -11.99 12.04 2.20
N VAL A 147 -11.94 11.42 1.02
CA VAL A 147 -12.42 12.02 -0.24
C VAL A 147 -13.92 12.29 -0.18
N GLY A 148 -14.71 11.36 0.37
CA GLY A 148 -16.14 11.54 0.59
C GLY A 148 -16.45 12.69 1.58
N MET A 149 -15.66 12.82 2.66
CA MET A 149 -15.78 13.92 3.61
C MET A 149 -15.46 15.28 2.98
N VAL A 150 -14.45 15.36 2.11
CA VAL A 150 -14.17 16.58 1.32
C VAL A 150 -15.33 16.88 0.35
N GLY A 151 -15.94 15.86 -0.25
CA GLY A 151 -17.08 16.03 -1.15
C GLY A 151 -18.37 16.44 -0.44
N GLY A 152 -18.49 16.09 0.84
CA GLY A 152 -19.53 16.58 1.74
C GLY A 152 -19.22 17.94 2.38
N GLN A 153 -18.11 18.60 2.01
CA GLN A 153 -17.66 19.88 2.57
C GLN A 153 -17.43 19.86 4.09
N LEU A 154 -17.15 18.68 4.66
CA LEU A 154 -16.86 18.49 6.08
C LEU A 154 -15.37 18.65 6.40
N LEU A 155 -14.52 18.51 5.38
CA LEU A 155 -13.07 18.55 5.50
C LEU A 155 -12.47 19.35 4.34
N ASP A 156 -11.53 20.23 4.66
CA ASP A 156 -10.79 20.97 3.65
C ASP A 156 -9.72 20.11 2.98
N VAL A 157 -9.43 20.38 1.71
CA VAL A 157 -8.40 19.68 0.93
C VAL A 157 -7.04 19.74 1.63
N LYS A 158 -6.66 20.90 2.20
CA LYS A 158 -5.37 21.07 2.91
C LYS A 158 -5.24 20.14 4.11
N THR A 159 -6.33 19.89 4.83
CA THR A 159 -6.36 18.98 5.98
C THR A 159 -6.44 17.52 5.53
N ALA A 160 -7.08 17.26 4.39
CA ALA A 160 -7.16 15.92 3.80
C ALA A 160 -5.81 15.40 3.29
N ILE A 161 -4.94 16.25 2.74
CA ILE A 161 -3.66 15.84 2.14
C ILE A 161 -2.78 15.04 3.14
N PRO A 162 -2.47 15.54 4.36
CA PRO A 162 -1.71 14.75 5.33
C PRO A 162 -2.41 13.47 5.76
N ILE A 163 -3.75 13.46 5.88
CA ILE A 163 -4.49 12.23 6.23
C ILE A 163 -4.32 11.18 5.13
N VAL A 164 -4.38 11.56 3.87
CA VAL A 164 -4.13 10.64 2.74
C VAL A 164 -2.67 10.15 2.74
N MET A 165 -1.69 10.99 3.05
CA MET A 165 -0.30 10.55 3.23
C MET A 165 -0.19 9.47 4.32
N GLY A 166 -0.84 9.69 5.46
CA GLY A 166 -0.93 8.72 6.55
C GLY A 166 -1.64 7.42 6.16
N ALA A 167 -2.72 7.54 5.38
CA ALA A 167 -3.46 6.38 4.91
C ALA A 167 -2.59 5.46 4.05
N ASN A 168 -1.69 6.01 3.23
CA ASN A 168 -0.72 5.23 2.44
C ASN A 168 0.26 4.47 3.33
N ILE A 169 0.79 5.09 4.38
CA ILE A 169 1.65 4.42 5.37
C ILE A 169 0.93 3.21 5.98
N GLY A 170 -0.33 3.38 6.42
CA GLY A 170 -1.07 2.30 7.08
C GLY A 170 -1.31 1.05 6.21
N THR A 171 -1.23 1.17 4.88
CA THR A 171 -1.40 0.03 3.93
C THR A 171 -0.49 -1.15 4.27
N SER A 172 0.70 -0.89 4.83
CA SER A 172 1.73 -1.90 5.05
C SER A 172 1.49 -2.78 6.31
N VAL A 173 0.53 -2.41 7.16
CA VAL A 173 0.13 -3.20 8.34
C VAL A 173 -0.31 -4.60 7.95
N THR A 174 -1.20 -4.69 6.95
CA THR A 174 -1.79 -5.95 6.52
C THR A 174 -0.73 -6.91 5.97
N ASN A 175 0.22 -6.39 5.17
CA ASN A 175 1.34 -7.20 4.66
C ASN A 175 2.22 -7.73 5.79
N THR A 176 2.47 -6.89 6.81
CA THR A 176 3.28 -7.28 7.97
C THR A 176 2.60 -8.41 8.75
N ILE A 177 1.28 -8.31 8.98
CA ILE A 177 0.49 -9.38 9.60
C ILE A 177 0.54 -10.66 8.75
N VAL A 178 0.36 -10.56 7.43
CA VAL A 178 0.39 -11.73 6.54
C VAL A 178 1.76 -12.41 6.53
N SER A 179 2.85 -11.65 6.61
CA SER A 179 4.20 -12.22 6.69
C SER A 179 4.40 -13.10 7.93
N MET A 180 3.73 -12.78 9.05
CA MET A 180 3.76 -13.60 10.26
C MET A 180 3.12 -14.98 10.06
N GLY A 181 2.27 -15.16 9.05
CA GLY A 181 1.74 -16.48 8.68
C GLY A 181 2.82 -17.47 8.23
N GLN A 182 4.02 -16.99 7.88
CA GLN A 182 5.16 -17.82 7.47
C GLN A 182 6.25 -17.93 8.54
N ILE A 183 5.96 -17.52 9.79
CA ILE A 183 6.92 -17.47 10.91
C ILE A 183 7.55 -18.83 11.28
N ALA A 184 6.91 -19.93 10.89
CA ALA A 184 7.37 -21.29 11.16
C ALA A 184 8.71 -21.59 10.46
N ASN A 185 8.83 -21.26 9.18
CA ASN A 185 10.06 -21.46 8.40
C ASN A 185 10.90 -20.17 8.42
N LYS A 186 12.15 -20.29 8.87
CA LYS A 186 13.07 -19.15 9.04
C LYS A 186 13.31 -18.40 7.74
N ASP A 187 13.55 -19.11 6.63
CA ASP A 187 13.88 -18.47 5.35
C ASP A 187 12.65 -17.89 4.66
N ASP A 188 11.52 -18.58 4.76
CA ASP A 188 10.25 -18.04 4.24
C ASP A 188 9.86 -16.79 5.00
N PHE A 189 9.95 -16.82 6.34
CA PHE A 189 9.65 -15.66 7.18
C PHE A 189 10.56 -14.47 6.88
N ARG A 190 11.87 -14.71 6.74
CA ARG A 190 12.85 -13.67 6.39
C ARG A 190 12.47 -12.96 5.09
N ARG A 191 12.19 -13.72 4.04
CA ARG A 191 11.83 -13.17 2.72
C ARG A 191 10.47 -12.49 2.76
N ALA A 192 9.48 -13.09 3.40
CA ALA A 192 8.14 -12.54 3.53
C ALA A 192 8.13 -11.22 4.30
N PHE A 193 8.84 -11.15 5.44
CA PHE A 193 8.90 -9.95 6.26
C PHE A 193 9.63 -8.81 5.55
N ALA A 194 10.70 -9.11 4.80
CA ALA A 194 11.33 -8.12 3.92
C ALA A 194 10.40 -7.68 2.78
N GLY A 195 9.66 -8.62 2.17
CA GLY A 195 8.64 -8.32 1.16
C GLY A 195 7.53 -7.41 1.67
N ALA A 196 7.09 -7.59 2.91
CA ALA A 196 6.11 -6.73 3.56
C ALA A 196 6.69 -5.33 3.86
N THR A 197 7.90 -5.28 4.40
CA THR A 197 8.50 -4.03 4.91
C THR A 197 9.12 -3.17 3.83
N VAL A 198 9.44 -3.70 2.64
CA VAL A 198 9.91 -2.86 1.51
C VAL A 198 8.87 -1.83 1.10
N HIS A 199 7.58 -2.19 1.20
CA HIS A 199 6.45 -1.28 1.00
C HIS A 199 6.41 -0.20 2.08
N ASP A 200 6.56 -0.64 3.33
CA ASP A 200 6.53 0.23 4.50
C ASP A 200 7.64 1.28 4.48
N MET A 201 8.88 0.86 4.20
CA MET A 201 10.02 1.75 4.06
C MET A 201 9.74 2.81 3.01
N PHE A 202 9.27 2.42 1.81
CA PHE A 202 8.95 3.38 0.75
C PHE A 202 7.92 4.42 1.19
N ASN A 203 6.83 4.00 1.82
CA ASN A 203 5.76 4.92 2.23
C ASN A 203 6.26 5.91 3.30
N TRP A 204 6.96 5.43 4.34
CA TRP A 204 7.51 6.30 5.37
C TRP A 204 8.50 7.31 4.82
N LEU A 205 9.43 6.85 4.00
CA LEU A 205 10.45 7.72 3.40
C LEU A 205 9.83 8.78 2.49
N THR A 206 8.78 8.41 1.76
CA THR A 206 8.04 9.35 0.91
C THR A 206 7.35 10.40 1.76
N VAL A 207 6.68 10.03 2.86
CA VAL A 207 6.04 11.02 3.76
C VAL A 207 7.06 11.90 4.46
N ILE A 208 8.17 11.35 4.96
CA ILE A 208 9.23 12.13 5.63
C ILE A 208 9.80 13.23 4.72
N ILE A 209 9.86 13.01 3.41
CA ILE A 209 10.33 14.01 2.45
C ILE A 209 9.19 14.93 1.98
N LEU A 210 8.06 14.37 1.56
CA LEU A 210 7.00 15.14 0.91
C LEU A 210 6.14 15.92 1.89
N LEU A 211 5.98 15.49 3.14
CA LEU A 211 5.19 16.23 4.13
C LEU A 211 5.83 17.60 4.46
N PRO A 212 7.13 17.72 4.79
CA PRO A 212 7.74 19.05 4.98
C PRO A 212 7.65 19.92 3.74
N ILE A 213 7.85 19.35 2.55
CA ILE A 213 7.73 20.08 1.28
C ILE A 213 6.31 20.61 1.11
N GLU A 214 5.29 19.79 1.38
CA GLU A 214 3.90 20.20 1.31
C GLU A 214 3.58 21.31 2.31
N VAL A 215 4.06 21.21 3.56
CA VAL A 215 3.83 22.22 4.59
C VAL A 215 4.49 23.56 4.25
N ILE A 216 5.70 23.55 3.66
CA ILE A 216 6.44 24.77 3.32
C ILE A 216 5.91 25.41 2.03
N THR A 217 5.63 24.60 1.01
CA THR A 217 5.38 25.09 -0.36
C THR A 217 3.95 24.90 -0.84
N GLY A 218 3.17 23.99 -0.24
CA GLY A 218 1.89 23.55 -0.76
C GLY A 218 2.00 22.86 -2.12
N TYR A 219 3.13 22.20 -2.41
CA TYR A 219 3.43 21.63 -3.73
C TYR A 219 2.30 20.74 -4.29
N LEU A 220 1.82 19.76 -3.53
CA LEU A 220 0.75 18.85 -3.96
C LEU A 220 -0.58 19.60 -4.06
N TYR A 221 -0.90 20.46 -3.09
CA TYR A 221 -2.10 21.29 -3.14
C TYR A 221 -2.15 22.17 -4.39
N ILE A 222 -1.08 22.91 -4.70
CA ILE A 222 -1.00 23.83 -5.83
C ILE A 222 -0.99 23.07 -7.15
N LEU A 223 -0.22 21.98 -7.25
CA LEU A 223 -0.15 21.18 -8.47
C LEU A 223 -1.51 20.57 -8.81
N SER A 224 -2.16 19.95 -7.82
CA SER A 224 -3.49 19.36 -8.01
C SER A 224 -4.55 20.41 -8.30
N ASP A 225 -4.56 21.54 -7.59
CA ASP A 225 -5.52 22.64 -7.83
C ASP A 225 -5.44 23.16 -9.26
N LYS A 226 -4.22 23.45 -9.74
CA LYS A 226 -4.01 23.92 -11.12
C LYS A 226 -4.49 22.92 -12.17
N ILE A 227 -4.21 21.64 -11.95
CA ILE A 227 -4.64 20.58 -12.87
C ILE A 227 -6.16 20.45 -12.86
N VAL A 228 -6.78 20.38 -11.68
CA VAL A 228 -8.24 20.25 -11.56
C VAL A 228 -8.96 21.49 -12.13
N ASN A 229 -8.43 22.69 -11.92
CA ASN A 229 -9.00 23.93 -12.48
C ASN A 229 -8.80 24.03 -14.01
N SER A 230 -7.80 23.35 -14.58
CA SER A 230 -7.58 23.29 -16.03
C SER A 230 -8.49 22.30 -16.76
N ILE A 231 -9.07 21.34 -16.03
CA ILE A 231 -10.05 20.41 -16.60
C ILE A 231 -11.37 21.17 -16.74
N ASN A 232 -11.81 21.35 -17.99
CA ASN A 232 -13.02 22.10 -18.30
C ASN A 232 -14.26 21.28 -17.88
N MET A 233 -14.64 21.39 -16.59
CA MET A 233 -15.62 20.51 -15.94
C MET A 233 -17.03 20.52 -16.55
N ASN A 234 -17.32 21.47 -17.45
CA ASN A 234 -18.61 21.61 -18.11
C ASN A 234 -18.79 20.74 -19.37
N GLN A 235 -17.75 20.06 -19.90
CA GLN A 235 -17.87 19.22 -21.11
C GLN A 235 -17.30 17.80 -20.98
N ASP A 236 -16.28 17.53 -20.15
CA ASP A 236 -15.57 16.23 -20.17
C ASP A 236 -16.12 15.14 -19.25
N PHE A 237 -17.17 15.43 -18.46
CA PHE A 237 -17.70 14.53 -17.44
C PHE A 237 -19.11 13.99 -17.72
N GLU A 238 -19.46 13.68 -18.97
CA GLU A 238 -20.56 12.73 -19.24
C GLU A 238 -20.37 11.39 -18.49
N LYS A 239 -19.14 11.06 -18.05
CA LYS A 239 -18.84 9.93 -17.14
C LYS A 239 -19.41 10.08 -15.71
N GLN A 240 -19.70 11.29 -15.24
CA GLN A 240 -20.43 11.48 -13.98
C GLN A 240 -21.84 10.89 -14.06
N GLU A 241 -22.48 11.02 -15.23
CA GLU A 241 -23.74 10.31 -15.46
C GLU A 241 -23.53 8.80 -15.48
N PHE A 242 -22.41 8.27 -15.96
CA PHE A 242 -22.22 6.82 -16.05
C PHE A 242 -22.18 6.13 -14.67
N LEU A 243 -21.32 6.58 -13.74
CA LEU A 243 -21.28 5.98 -12.40
C LEU A 243 -22.57 6.24 -11.65
N LYS A 244 -23.13 7.45 -11.71
CA LYS A 244 -24.42 7.76 -11.08
C LYS A 244 -25.58 7.00 -11.73
N LYS A 245 -25.61 6.76 -13.04
CA LYS A 245 -26.63 5.92 -13.71
C LYS A 245 -26.56 4.47 -13.22
N ILE A 246 -25.37 4.00 -12.87
CA ILE A 246 -25.15 2.63 -12.36
C ILE A 246 -25.50 2.53 -10.87
N THR A 247 -25.16 3.54 -10.05
CA THR A 247 -25.38 3.51 -8.59
C THR A 247 -26.76 4.00 -8.17
N LYS A 248 -27.31 5.05 -8.80
CA LYS A 248 -28.61 5.66 -8.45
C LYS A 248 -29.78 4.69 -8.34
N PRO A 249 -29.95 3.67 -9.22
CA PRO A 249 -31.05 2.72 -9.10
C PRO A 249 -31.06 2.01 -7.74
N PHE A 250 -29.89 1.82 -7.13
CA PHE A 250 -29.76 1.21 -5.82
C PHE A 250 -29.69 2.25 -4.69
N THR A 251 -28.92 3.33 -4.84
CA THR A 251 -28.72 4.30 -3.76
C THR A 251 -29.99 5.09 -3.44
N ASN A 252 -30.76 5.47 -4.46
CA ASN A 252 -31.99 6.24 -4.29
C ASN A 252 -33.11 5.43 -3.61
N LEU A 253 -33.02 4.08 -3.60
CA LEU A 253 -33.96 3.25 -2.85
C LEU A 253 -33.79 3.44 -1.33
N ILE A 254 -32.56 3.75 -0.89
CA ILE A 254 -32.22 3.86 0.53
C ILE A 254 -32.31 5.31 0.99
N ILE A 255 -31.70 6.25 0.27
CA ILE A 255 -31.61 7.67 0.69
C ILE A 255 -31.58 8.63 -0.49
N ILE A 256 -32.20 9.80 -0.30
CA ILE A 256 -32.10 10.94 -1.21
C ILE A 256 -31.87 12.21 -0.38
N LEU A 257 -30.75 12.88 -0.61
CA LEU A 257 -30.38 14.14 0.05
C LEU A 257 -30.73 15.37 -0.82
N ASP A 258 -31.08 16.49 -0.19
CA ASP A 258 -31.28 17.77 -0.87
C ASP A 258 -29.97 18.57 -0.93
N SER A 259 -29.37 18.62 -2.11
CA SER A 259 -28.11 19.33 -2.37
C SER A 259 -28.16 20.83 -2.04
N LYS A 260 -29.34 21.47 -2.10
CA LYS A 260 -29.49 22.90 -1.76
C LYS A 260 -29.36 23.13 -0.26
N GLN A 261 -30.03 22.30 0.52
CA GLN A 261 -29.99 22.35 1.98
C GLN A 261 -28.58 22.09 2.52
N ILE A 262 -27.84 21.15 1.92
CA ILE A 262 -26.43 20.90 2.24
C ILE A 262 -25.55 22.14 2.02
N THR A 263 -25.79 22.88 0.93
CA THR A 263 -25.04 24.11 0.60
C THR A 263 -25.35 25.24 1.59
N ASN A 264 -26.60 25.34 2.06
CA ASN A 264 -27.02 26.34 3.04
C ASN A 264 -26.41 26.05 4.41
N VAL A 265 -26.36 24.78 4.83
CA VAL A 265 -25.61 24.37 6.04
C VAL A 265 -24.12 24.69 5.92
N ALA A 266 -23.49 24.46 4.77
CA ALA A 266 -22.09 24.79 4.56
C ALA A 266 -21.80 26.31 4.64
N LYS A 267 -22.80 27.15 4.35
CA LYS A 267 -22.74 28.62 4.52
C LYS A 267 -23.03 29.09 5.95
N GLY A 268 -23.38 28.18 6.86
CA GLY A 268 -23.73 28.48 8.25
C GLY A 268 -25.18 28.88 8.47
N GLU A 269 -26.08 28.57 7.52
CA GLU A 269 -27.52 28.79 7.67
C GLU A 269 -28.19 27.61 8.38
N ASP A 270 -29.20 27.91 9.21
CA ASP A 270 -29.92 26.88 9.97
C ASP A 270 -30.97 26.20 9.11
N VAL A 271 -30.77 24.90 8.88
CA VAL A 271 -31.66 24.06 8.07
C VAL A 271 -32.35 23.00 8.94
N GLU A 272 -33.63 22.74 8.72
CA GLU A 272 -34.42 21.74 9.46
C GLU A 272 -34.11 20.29 9.05
N THR A 273 -34.00 19.99 7.75
CA THR A 273 -33.63 18.67 7.25
C THR A 273 -32.78 18.73 5.98
N LEU A 274 -31.86 17.78 5.86
CA LEU A 274 -31.00 17.51 4.70
C LEU A 274 -31.61 16.46 3.75
N LEU A 275 -32.69 15.80 4.16
CA LEU A 275 -33.40 14.82 3.32
C LEU A 275 -34.24 15.54 2.27
N LYS A 276 -34.31 14.94 1.07
CA LYS A 276 -35.08 15.51 -0.04
C LYS A 276 -36.53 15.07 0.04
N ASP A 277 -37.43 16.01 0.32
CA ASP A 277 -38.87 15.73 0.36
C ASP A 277 -39.53 15.68 -1.03
N CYS A 278 -38.98 16.41 -2.00
CA CYS A 278 -39.62 16.61 -3.30
C CYS A 278 -38.75 16.19 -4.49
N CYS A 279 -39.18 15.17 -5.23
CA CYS A 279 -38.43 14.59 -6.35
C CYS A 279 -38.73 15.30 -7.68
N VAL A 280 -39.98 15.68 -7.90
CA VAL A 280 -40.42 16.42 -9.09
C VAL A 280 -40.99 17.76 -8.66
N LYS A 281 -40.34 18.84 -9.09
CA LYS A 281 -40.82 20.22 -8.92
C LYS A 281 -41.32 20.70 -10.28
N ASP A 282 -42.57 21.16 -10.34
CA ASP A 282 -43.12 21.78 -11.54
C ASP A 282 -43.33 23.27 -11.30
N THR A 283 -43.26 24.05 -12.38
CA THR A 283 -43.43 25.51 -12.30
C THR A 283 -44.87 25.83 -12.69
N VAL A 284 -45.70 26.08 -11.68
CA VAL A 284 -47.12 26.38 -11.88
C VAL A 284 -47.31 27.90 -11.74
N MET A 285 -48.15 28.48 -12.59
CA MET A 285 -48.60 29.86 -12.44
C MET A 285 -49.70 29.89 -11.38
N GLN A 286 -49.47 30.59 -10.27
CA GLN A 286 -50.45 30.75 -9.20
C GLN A 286 -50.77 32.22 -8.96
N ASN A 287 -52.02 32.50 -8.58
CA ASN A 287 -52.44 33.80 -8.05
C ASN A 287 -52.02 33.88 -6.58
N VAL A 288 -51.10 34.77 -6.25
CA VAL A 288 -50.57 34.94 -4.89
C VAL A 288 -50.96 36.31 -4.35
N SER A 289 -51.64 36.36 -3.20
CA SER A 289 -52.09 37.60 -2.55
C SER A 289 -50.99 38.27 -1.70
N SER A 290 -49.94 37.55 -1.31
CA SER A 290 -48.69 38.07 -0.75
C SER A 290 -47.62 36.98 -0.60
N LEU A 291 -46.36 37.29 -0.90
CA LEU A 291 -45.20 36.43 -0.63
C LEU A 291 -44.85 36.47 0.87
N VAL A 292 -45.02 35.36 1.58
CA VAL A 292 -44.38 35.14 2.88
C VAL A 292 -43.16 34.25 2.65
N THR A 293 -41.98 34.80 2.81
CA THR A 293 -40.72 34.06 2.75
C THR A 293 -40.50 33.37 4.10
N VAL A 294 -40.72 32.06 4.18
CA VAL A 294 -40.24 31.25 5.30
C VAL A 294 -39.16 30.33 4.75
N ASN A 295 -37.91 30.58 5.12
CA ASN A 295 -36.75 29.75 4.83
C ASN A 295 -36.59 29.32 3.35
N GLU A 296 -36.56 30.27 2.41
CA GLU A 296 -36.25 30.09 0.97
C GLU A 296 -37.11 29.08 0.16
N THR A 297 -38.09 28.44 0.77
CA THR A 297 -39.17 27.72 0.08
C THR A 297 -40.42 28.56 0.09
N ILE A 298 -40.86 29.01 -1.09
CA ILE A 298 -42.18 29.65 -1.25
C ILE A 298 -43.24 28.58 -0.95
N VAL A 299 -43.67 28.49 0.31
CA VAL A 299 -44.88 27.79 0.68
C VAL A 299 -46.01 28.80 0.55
N ALA A 300 -46.77 28.70 -0.54
CA ALA A 300 -48.00 29.47 -0.69
C ALA A 300 -48.98 29.05 0.40
N SER A 301 -49.07 29.84 1.48
CA SER A 301 -50.20 29.77 2.40
C SER A 301 -51.26 30.75 1.90
N VAL A 302 -52.45 30.23 1.59
CA VAL A 302 -53.60 31.07 1.26
C VAL A 302 -54.08 31.70 2.56
N VAL A 303 -53.49 32.83 2.94
CA VAL A 303 -54.08 33.71 3.94
C VAL A 303 -55.07 34.61 3.20
N GLU A 304 -56.36 34.42 3.45
CA GLU A 304 -57.40 35.34 3.02
C GLU A 304 -57.13 36.71 3.66
N VAL A 305 -56.54 37.62 2.90
CA VAL A 305 -56.51 39.04 3.25
C VAL A 305 -57.01 39.83 2.04
N ASN A 306 -58.08 40.59 2.27
CA ASN A 306 -58.71 41.52 1.34
C ASN A 306 -57.71 42.59 0.83
N LYS A 307 -56.91 42.27 -0.18
CA LYS A 307 -56.20 43.26 -1.00
C LYS A 307 -56.36 42.96 -2.49
N THR A 308 -56.59 44.02 -3.25
CA THR A 308 -57.04 44.05 -4.65
C THR A 308 -55.89 44.23 -5.66
N GLU A 309 -54.75 43.57 -5.46
CA GLU A 309 -53.70 43.48 -6.48
C GLU A 309 -53.33 42.02 -6.73
N TRP A 310 -53.57 41.59 -7.97
CA TRP A 310 -53.39 40.21 -8.42
C TRP A 310 -52.20 40.17 -9.39
N GLY A 311 -51.12 39.49 -8.99
CA GLY A 311 -49.99 39.19 -9.86
C GLY A 311 -49.89 37.68 -10.09
N MET A 312 -49.71 37.26 -11.35
CA MET A 312 -49.35 35.88 -11.67
C MET A 312 -47.84 35.72 -11.49
N GLU A 313 -47.43 34.83 -10.58
CA GLU A 313 -46.03 34.55 -10.35
C GLU A 313 -45.72 33.06 -10.57
N LYS A 314 -44.52 32.78 -11.07
CA LYS A 314 -44.04 31.41 -11.32
C LYS A 314 -43.59 30.81 -10.00
N VAL A 315 -44.41 29.93 -9.42
CA VAL A 315 -44.08 29.23 -8.17
C VAL A 315 -43.67 27.80 -8.49
N LYS A 316 -42.55 27.35 -7.90
CA LYS A 316 -42.11 25.94 -7.98
C LYS A 316 -42.87 25.12 -6.95
N VAL A 317 -43.82 24.32 -7.40
CA VAL A 317 -44.66 23.47 -6.53
C VAL A 317 -44.14 22.03 -6.59
N CYS A 318 -44.20 21.33 -5.46
CA CYS A 318 -43.85 19.91 -5.42
C CYS A 318 -45.00 19.07 -6.00
N VAL A 319 -44.73 18.35 -7.08
CA VAL A 319 -45.73 17.49 -7.75
C VAL A 319 -45.58 16.04 -7.29
N GLU A 320 -44.36 15.58 -7.05
CA GLU A 320 -44.10 14.20 -6.62
C GLU A 320 -43.14 14.16 -5.44
N LYS A 321 -43.59 13.54 -4.35
CA LYS A 321 -42.77 13.32 -3.15
C LYS A 321 -41.83 12.14 -3.38
N CYS A 322 -40.58 12.27 -2.99
CA CYS A 322 -39.62 11.17 -3.09
C CYS A 322 -40.04 9.99 -2.21
N GLU A 323 -39.95 8.73 -2.65
CA GLU A 323 -40.08 7.54 -1.77
C GLU A 323 -38.72 6.86 -1.61
N PHE A 324 -38.29 6.68 -0.36
CA PHE A 324 -37.04 5.99 0.01
C PHE A 324 -37.20 5.35 1.40
N ALA A 325 -36.38 4.34 1.70
CA ALA A 325 -36.55 3.42 2.84
C ALA A 325 -36.78 4.10 4.20
N PHE A 326 -36.14 5.24 4.47
CA PHE A 326 -36.21 5.91 5.77
C PHE A 326 -37.31 6.98 5.91
N LYS A 327 -38.08 7.27 4.86
CA LYS A 327 -39.05 8.38 4.84
C LYS A 327 -40.16 8.28 5.89
N HIS A 328 -40.64 7.08 6.19
CA HIS A 328 -41.72 6.84 7.16
C HIS A 328 -41.22 6.37 8.53
N SER A 329 -39.90 6.44 8.76
CA SER A 329 -39.29 5.90 9.97
C SER A 329 -39.44 6.79 11.21
N GLY A 330 -39.72 8.09 11.02
CA GLY A 330 -39.81 9.08 12.10
C GLY A 330 -38.46 9.42 12.77
N LEU A 331 -37.35 8.91 12.22
CA LEU A 331 -36.00 9.12 12.71
C LEU A 331 -35.45 10.50 12.32
N ASN A 332 -34.60 11.07 13.16
CA ASN A 332 -33.92 12.34 12.88
C ASN A 332 -32.78 12.13 11.87
N ASP A 333 -32.38 13.19 11.17
CA ASP A 333 -31.33 13.16 10.14
C ASP A 333 -30.01 12.55 10.65
N HIS A 334 -29.62 12.88 11.88
CA HIS A 334 -28.42 12.32 12.51
C HIS A 334 -28.52 10.80 12.74
N GLU A 335 -29.69 10.29 13.10
CA GLU A 335 -29.91 8.87 13.37
C GLU A 335 -29.92 8.07 12.06
N ILE A 336 -30.62 8.57 11.04
CA ILE A 336 -30.62 8.01 9.69
C ILE A 336 -29.19 8.02 9.13
N GLY A 337 -28.49 9.13 9.30
CA GLY A 337 -27.09 9.27 8.90
C GLY A 337 -26.19 8.23 9.57
N ALA A 338 -26.34 8.03 10.88
CA ALA A 338 -25.52 7.08 11.63
C ALA A 338 -25.79 5.62 11.19
N ILE A 339 -27.05 5.26 10.98
CA ILE A 339 -27.44 3.92 10.49
C ILE A 339 -26.86 3.67 9.09
N ILE A 340 -27.02 4.64 8.18
CA ILE A 340 -26.47 4.54 6.82
C ILE A 340 -24.95 4.47 6.86
N LEU A 341 -24.29 5.25 7.72
CA LEU A 341 -22.84 5.26 7.86
C LEU A 341 -22.31 3.89 8.33
N VAL A 342 -22.90 3.33 9.39
CA VAL A 342 -22.52 2.01 9.89
C VAL A 342 -22.82 0.92 8.85
N GLY A 343 -23.98 0.97 8.21
CA GLY A 343 -24.35 0.05 7.13
C GLY A 343 -23.38 0.11 5.95
N ALA A 344 -23.00 1.31 5.53
CA ALA A 344 -22.04 1.55 4.46
C ALA A 344 -20.65 1.01 4.82
N LEU A 345 -20.18 1.21 6.06
CA LEU A 345 -18.92 0.66 6.54
C LEU A 345 -18.91 -0.87 6.55
N ILE A 346 -20.00 -1.51 7.03
CA ILE A 346 -20.13 -2.97 7.00
C ILE A 346 -20.13 -3.48 5.56
N MET A 347 -20.95 -2.88 4.70
CA MET A 347 -21.04 -3.23 3.28
C MET A 347 -19.67 -3.11 2.60
N LEU A 348 -18.97 -2.00 2.85
CA LEU A 348 -17.63 -1.76 2.35
C LEU A 348 -16.64 -2.83 2.83
N CYS A 349 -16.66 -3.20 4.12
CA CYS A 349 -15.78 -4.23 4.69
C CYS A 349 -16.05 -5.60 4.05
N VAL A 350 -17.32 -5.98 3.91
CA VAL A 350 -17.71 -7.24 3.27
C VAL A 350 -17.26 -7.28 1.80
N CYS A 351 -17.46 -6.19 1.05
CA CYS A 351 -17.03 -6.12 -0.34
C CYS A 351 -15.52 -6.26 -0.47
N LEU A 352 -14.75 -5.58 0.38
CA LEU A 352 -13.29 -5.68 0.37
C LEU A 352 -12.81 -7.09 0.73
N LEU A 353 -13.37 -7.71 1.77
CA LEU A 353 -13.06 -9.09 2.12
C LEU A 353 -13.41 -10.08 1.00
N GLY A 354 -14.54 -9.86 0.32
CA GLY A 354 -14.96 -10.62 -0.87
C GLY A 354 -13.98 -10.49 -2.03
N ILE A 355 -13.53 -9.26 -2.33
CA ILE A 355 -12.47 -8.96 -3.30
C ILE A 355 -11.18 -9.67 -2.89
N VAL A 356 -10.76 -9.61 -1.61
CA VAL A 356 -9.54 -10.28 -1.11
C VAL A 356 -9.61 -11.77 -1.40
N LYS A 357 -10.70 -12.42 -0.96
CA LYS A 357 -10.85 -13.87 -1.04
C LYS A 357 -10.88 -14.36 -2.48
N THR A 358 -11.58 -13.62 -3.34
CA THR A 358 -11.67 -13.93 -4.78
C THR A 358 -10.31 -13.78 -5.46
N MET A 359 -9.58 -12.69 -5.18
CA MET A 359 -8.25 -12.43 -5.73
C MET A 359 -7.21 -13.45 -5.27
N ASN A 360 -7.19 -13.74 -3.97
CA ASN A 360 -6.24 -14.68 -3.36
C ASN A 360 -6.50 -16.12 -3.87
N SER A 361 -7.74 -16.43 -4.24
CA SER A 361 -8.10 -17.69 -4.92
C SER A 361 -7.64 -17.74 -6.38
N VAL A 362 -7.61 -16.60 -7.10
CA VAL A 362 -7.05 -16.51 -8.47
C VAL A 362 -5.53 -16.63 -8.45
N LEU A 363 -4.86 -16.03 -7.48
CA LEU A 363 -3.39 -16.03 -7.36
C LEU A 363 -2.82 -17.37 -6.86
N LYS A 364 -3.66 -18.27 -6.34
CA LYS A 364 -3.31 -19.65 -5.97
C LYS A 364 -3.57 -20.61 -7.14
N GLY A 365 -2.52 -21.26 -7.66
CA GLY A 365 -2.59 -22.34 -8.65
C GLY A 365 -1.50 -22.29 -9.74
N ASN A 366 -1.79 -22.84 -10.93
CA ASN A 366 -0.95 -22.89 -12.14
C ASN A 366 -0.24 -21.58 -12.53
N ILE A 367 -0.70 -20.42 -12.04
CA ILE A 367 -0.09 -19.11 -12.28
C ILE A 367 1.25 -18.99 -11.55
N ARG A 368 1.62 -19.83 -10.59
CA ARG A 368 2.93 -19.76 -9.89
C ARG A 368 4.13 -19.85 -10.84
N LYS A 369 4.09 -20.76 -11.83
CA LYS A 369 5.14 -20.89 -12.86
C LYS A 369 5.11 -19.72 -13.86
N ALA A 370 3.93 -19.29 -14.26
CA ALA A 370 3.76 -18.13 -15.12
C ALA A 370 4.27 -16.86 -14.43
N ILE A 371 3.94 -16.66 -13.14
CA ILE A 371 4.44 -15.59 -12.30
C ILE A 371 5.97 -15.64 -12.23
N ARG A 372 6.58 -16.79 -11.90
CA ARG A 372 8.05 -16.87 -11.87
C ARG A 372 8.67 -16.50 -13.22
N LYS A 373 8.08 -16.98 -14.33
CA LYS A 373 8.60 -16.74 -15.69
C LYS A 373 8.35 -15.33 -16.21
N PHE A 374 7.22 -14.70 -15.90
CA PHE A 374 6.83 -13.39 -16.42
C PHE A 374 7.15 -12.25 -15.45
N ILE A 375 6.95 -12.43 -14.15
CA ILE A 375 7.17 -11.40 -13.12
C ILE A 375 8.66 -11.28 -12.78
N ASN A 376 9.40 -12.38 -12.68
CA ASN A 376 10.85 -12.33 -12.49
C ASN A 376 11.62 -12.33 -13.82
N TYR A 377 10.94 -12.14 -14.95
CA TYR A 377 11.62 -12.04 -16.24
C TYR A 377 12.56 -10.84 -16.22
N GLU A 378 13.81 -11.08 -16.61
CA GLU A 378 14.81 -10.03 -16.78
C GLU A 378 15.18 -9.92 -18.26
N PHE A 379 14.91 -8.76 -18.86
CA PHE A 379 15.34 -8.46 -20.22
C PHE A 379 16.88 -8.48 -20.27
N PRO A 380 17.48 -9.15 -21.27
CA PRO A 380 18.93 -9.25 -21.37
C PRO A 380 19.58 -7.91 -21.76
N GLY A 381 20.81 -7.68 -21.28
CA GLY A 381 21.65 -6.54 -21.66
C GLY A 381 21.16 -5.19 -21.12
N ARG A 382 21.30 -4.13 -21.91
CA ARG A 382 20.93 -2.74 -21.51
C ARG A 382 19.44 -2.59 -21.20
N TRP A 383 18.59 -3.52 -21.65
CA TRP A 383 17.15 -3.51 -21.42
C TRP A 383 16.75 -3.99 -20.01
N SER A 384 17.66 -4.59 -19.24
CA SER A 384 17.38 -5.00 -17.84
C SER A 384 16.84 -3.83 -17.00
N TYR A 385 17.27 -2.59 -17.26
CA TYR A 385 16.76 -1.40 -16.57
C TYR A 385 15.23 -1.21 -16.73
N PHE A 386 14.67 -1.54 -17.90
CA PHE A 386 13.23 -1.36 -18.19
C PHE A 386 12.35 -2.40 -17.50
N THR A 387 12.91 -3.56 -17.13
CA THR A 387 12.16 -4.66 -16.50
C THR A 387 11.36 -4.20 -15.29
N GLY A 388 11.97 -3.37 -14.47
CA GLY A 388 11.36 -2.87 -13.25
C GLY A 388 10.27 -1.82 -13.52
N TYR A 389 10.35 -1.05 -14.60
CA TYR A 389 9.26 -0.16 -15.01
C TYR A 389 8.06 -0.92 -15.55
N ILE A 390 8.28 -2.02 -16.28
CA ILE A 390 7.21 -2.94 -16.66
C ILE A 390 6.56 -3.53 -15.41
N ALA A 391 7.35 -3.93 -14.40
CA ALA A 391 6.79 -4.38 -13.12
C ALA A 391 5.96 -3.29 -12.41
N ILE A 392 6.36 -2.01 -12.46
CA ILE A 392 5.52 -0.90 -11.98
C ILE A 392 4.19 -0.88 -12.75
N LEU A 393 4.21 -0.91 -14.09
CA LEU A 393 2.98 -0.89 -14.89
C LEU A 393 2.08 -2.10 -14.61
N VAL A 394 2.67 -3.29 -14.44
CA VAL A 394 1.95 -4.51 -14.05
C VAL A 394 1.33 -4.33 -12.67
N GLY A 395 2.07 -3.82 -11.68
CA GLY A 395 1.55 -3.53 -10.35
C GLY A 395 0.40 -2.52 -10.36
N THR A 396 0.54 -1.46 -11.17
CA THR A 396 -0.51 -0.45 -11.39
C THR A 396 -1.75 -1.08 -12.00
N GLY A 397 -1.61 -1.83 -13.10
CA GLY A 397 -2.72 -2.45 -13.81
C GLY A 397 -3.42 -3.51 -12.96
N LEU A 398 -2.67 -4.39 -12.31
CA LEU A 398 -3.25 -5.40 -11.43
C LEU A 398 -3.96 -4.74 -10.24
N THR A 399 -3.39 -3.69 -9.64
CA THR A 399 -4.05 -3.02 -8.51
C THR A 399 -5.23 -2.17 -8.95
N PHE A 400 -5.20 -1.56 -10.13
CA PHE A 400 -6.38 -0.91 -10.74
C PHE A 400 -7.53 -1.92 -10.92
N LEU A 401 -7.20 -3.13 -11.39
CA LEU A 401 -8.19 -4.20 -11.51
C LEU A 401 -8.69 -4.63 -10.14
N VAL A 402 -7.79 -4.88 -9.17
CA VAL A 402 -8.11 -5.33 -7.79
C VAL A 402 -8.82 -4.26 -6.95
N GLN A 403 -8.56 -2.97 -7.21
CA GLN A 403 -8.97 -1.82 -6.40
C GLN A 403 -8.45 -1.82 -4.94
N SER A 404 -7.41 -2.60 -4.65
CA SER A 404 -6.80 -2.64 -3.32
C SER A 404 -5.33 -3.01 -3.39
N SER A 405 -4.47 -2.07 -2.98
CA SER A 405 -3.04 -2.35 -2.81
C SER A 405 -2.79 -3.34 -1.70
N SER A 406 -3.43 -3.21 -0.53
CA SER A 406 -3.25 -4.13 0.60
C SER A 406 -3.47 -5.59 0.17
N ILE A 407 -4.51 -5.89 -0.61
CA ILE A 407 -4.78 -7.25 -1.11
C ILE A 407 -3.67 -7.73 -2.03
N PHE A 408 -3.30 -6.89 -2.99
CA PHE A 408 -2.28 -7.21 -3.98
C PHE A 408 -0.93 -7.48 -3.32
N THR A 409 -0.46 -6.56 -2.47
CA THR A 409 0.82 -6.67 -1.77
C THR A 409 0.81 -7.77 -0.71
N SER A 410 -0.33 -8.01 -0.05
CA SER A 410 -0.48 -9.09 0.93
C SER A 410 -0.49 -10.46 0.25
N THR A 411 -0.95 -10.56 -0.99
CA THR A 411 -0.87 -11.83 -1.72
C THR A 411 0.53 -12.07 -2.29
N LEU A 412 1.22 -11.00 -2.69
CA LEU A 412 2.63 -11.11 -3.10
C LEU A 412 3.55 -11.47 -1.93
N THR A 413 3.26 -11.03 -0.71
CA THR A 413 4.11 -11.26 0.48
C THR A 413 4.42 -12.76 0.72
N PRO A 414 3.42 -13.67 0.77
CA PRO A 414 3.67 -15.10 0.84
C PRO A 414 4.45 -15.66 -0.34
N LEU A 415 4.25 -15.12 -1.55
CA LEU A 415 4.96 -15.54 -2.76
C LEU A 415 6.43 -15.15 -2.72
N VAL A 416 6.76 -14.01 -2.11
CA VAL A 416 8.15 -13.64 -1.80
C VAL A 416 8.72 -14.56 -0.74
N GLY A 417 7.93 -14.86 0.30
CA GLY A 417 8.31 -15.81 1.33
C GLY A 417 8.73 -17.17 0.79
N VAL A 418 7.88 -17.81 -0.01
CA VAL A 418 8.22 -19.10 -0.65
C VAL A 418 9.22 -18.98 -1.81
N GLY A 419 9.68 -17.76 -2.13
CA GLY A 419 10.66 -17.51 -3.18
C GLY A 419 10.16 -17.74 -4.61
N VAL A 420 8.85 -17.54 -4.84
CA VAL A 420 8.27 -17.46 -6.18
C VAL A 420 8.57 -16.10 -6.82
N VAL A 421 8.62 -15.03 -6.02
CA VAL A 421 8.90 -13.65 -6.45
C VAL A 421 10.10 -13.14 -5.67
N SER A 422 11.09 -12.52 -6.33
CA SER A 422 12.22 -11.94 -5.60
C SER A 422 11.84 -10.61 -4.95
N LEU A 423 12.57 -10.22 -3.89
CA LEU A 423 12.34 -8.94 -3.22
C LEU A 423 12.56 -7.74 -4.17
N GLU A 424 13.53 -7.86 -5.07
CA GLU A 424 13.87 -6.87 -6.10
C GLU A 424 12.75 -6.68 -7.11
N ARG A 425 11.90 -7.69 -7.31
CA ARG A 425 10.72 -7.63 -8.19
C ARG A 425 9.47 -7.21 -7.41
N MET A 426 9.35 -7.61 -6.15
CA MET A 426 8.30 -7.15 -5.24
C MET A 426 8.28 -5.62 -5.11
N TYR A 427 9.46 -4.99 -5.00
CA TYR A 427 9.55 -3.53 -4.82
C TYR A 427 8.85 -2.74 -5.95
N PRO A 428 9.24 -2.84 -7.23
CA PRO A 428 8.54 -2.13 -8.31
C PRO A 428 7.07 -2.52 -8.46
N LEU A 429 6.68 -3.78 -8.22
CA LEU A 429 5.25 -4.17 -8.24
C LEU A 429 4.45 -3.42 -7.18
N THR A 430 5.03 -3.25 -5.99
CA THR A 430 4.43 -2.52 -4.88
C THR A 430 4.32 -1.02 -5.19
N LEU A 431 5.35 -0.44 -5.82
CA LEU A 431 5.29 0.95 -6.29
C LEU A 431 4.16 1.16 -7.30
N GLY A 432 4.03 0.24 -8.26
CA GLY A 432 2.88 0.21 -9.16
C GLY A 432 1.55 0.11 -8.42
N SER A 433 1.48 -0.75 -7.41
CA SER A 433 0.27 -0.94 -6.60
C SER A 433 -0.20 0.34 -5.91
N ASN A 434 0.75 1.13 -5.39
CA ASN A 434 0.47 2.45 -4.84
C ASN A 434 -0.16 3.41 -5.88
N ILE A 435 0.35 3.43 -7.12
CA ILE A 435 -0.27 4.17 -8.22
C ILE A 435 -1.68 3.62 -8.48
N GLY A 436 -1.83 2.30 -8.64
CA GLY A 436 -3.13 1.69 -8.96
C GLY A 436 -4.22 2.03 -7.95
N THR A 437 -3.89 2.08 -6.66
CA THR A 437 -4.84 2.40 -5.57
C THR A 437 -5.40 3.81 -5.65
N THR A 438 -4.68 4.75 -6.27
CA THR A 438 -5.16 6.12 -6.47
C THR A 438 -6.36 6.18 -7.42
N THR A 439 -6.58 5.12 -8.22
CA THR A 439 -7.79 5.02 -9.04
C THR A 439 -9.02 4.89 -8.13
N THR A 440 -8.92 4.19 -7.01
CA THR A 440 -10.04 4.02 -6.09
C THR A 440 -10.48 5.36 -5.50
N SER A 441 -9.53 6.23 -5.14
CA SER A 441 -9.83 7.58 -4.66
C SER A 441 -10.39 8.47 -5.77
N ILE A 442 -9.91 8.33 -7.01
CA ILE A 442 -10.51 9.03 -8.17
C ILE A 442 -11.96 8.56 -8.39
N LEU A 443 -12.24 7.26 -8.31
CA LEU A 443 -13.61 6.73 -8.41
C LEU A 443 -14.50 7.24 -7.27
N ALA A 444 -13.97 7.34 -6.05
CA ALA A 444 -14.67 7.93 -4.92
C ALA A 444 -15.02 9.41 -5.18
N ALA A 445 -14.08 10.19 -5.72
CA ALA A 445 -14.31 11.58 -6.11
C ALA A 445 -15.31 11.74 -7.25
N LEU A 446 -15.39 10.77 -8.17
CA LEU A 446 -16.39 10.77 -9.25
C LEU A 446 -17.79 10.40 -8.77
N ALA A 447 -17.90 9.75 -7.60
CA ALA A 447 -19.17 9.37 -7.01
C ALA A 447 -19.84 10.51 -6.21
N THR A 448 -19.15 11.60 -5.91
CA THR A 448 -19.69 12.74 -5.17
C THR A 448 -20.52 13.70 -6.04
N ASP A 449 -21.25 14.62 -5.42
CA ASP A 449 -22.04 15.64 -6.13
C ASP A 449 -21.19 16.80 -6.63
N ASP A 450 -20.33 17.34 -5.76
CA ASP A 450 -19.24 18.22 -6.16
C ASP A 450 -17.96 17.37 -6.34
N ILE A 451 -17.43 17.39 -7.56
CA ILE A 451 -16.22 16.64 -7.92
C ILE A 451 -14.95 17.43 -7.69
N ARG A 452 -14.99 18.77 -7.66
CA ARG A 452 -13.78 19.59 -7.76
C ARG A 452 -12.84 19.33 -6.58
N LEU A 453 -13.34 19.52 -5.36
CA LEU A 453 -12.53 19.35 -4.15
C LEU A 453 -12.14 17.87 -3.91
N PRO A 454 -13.06 16.88 -4.04
CA PRO A 454 -12.72 15.46 -3.94
C PRO A 454 -11.68 15.01 -4.95
N LEU A 455 -11.81 15.45 -6.22
CA LEU A 455 -10.88 15.11 -7.28
C LEU A 455 -9.50 15.72 -7.01
N GLN A 456 -9.45 16.92 -6.45
CA GLN A 456 -8.19 17.53 -6.03
C GLN A 456 -7.46 16.68 -4.99
N VAL A 457 -8.17 16.16 -3.97
CA VAL A 457 -7.58 15.24 -2.98
C VAL A 457 -7.09 13.95 -3.65
N SER A 458 -7.87 13.38 -4.56
CA SER A 458 -7.48 12.17 -5.28
C SER A 458 -6.28 12.41 -6.21
N MET A 459 -6.16 13.60 -6.80
CA MET A 459 -4.98 14.01 -7.56
C MET A 459 -3.77 14.24 -6.65
N CYS A 460 -3.95 14.80 -5.46
CA CYS A 460 -2.88 14.86 -4.45
C CYS A 460 -2.37 13.46 -4.09
N HIS A 461 -3.28 12.49 -3.93
CA HIS A 461 -2.92 11.10 -3.67
C HIS A 461 -2.08 10.49 -4.80
N LEU A 462 -2.47 10.75 -6.05
CA LEU A 462 -1.73 10.30 -7.22
C LEU A 462 -0.33 10.93 -7.28
N PHE A 463 -0.23 12.26 -7.16
CA PHE A 463 1.05 12.97 -7.23
C PHE A 463 1.97 12.66 -6.06
N PHE A 464 1.42 12.43 -4.87
CA PHE A 464 2.20 11.96 -3.72
C PHE A 464 2.93 10.64 -4.05
N ASN A 465 2.20 9.65 -4.58
CA ASN A 465 2.80 8.36 -4.93
C ASN A 465 3.75 8.47 -6.13
N LEU A 466 3.38 9.24 -7.16
CA LEU A 466 4.23 9.45 -8.33
C LEU A 466 5.54 10.14 -7.95
N SER A 467 5.49 11.18 -7.12
CA SER A 467 6.68 11.89 -6.64
C SER A 467 7.57 11.00 -5.78
N GLY A 468 7.00 10.16 -4.92
CA GLY A 468 7.77 9.15 -4.18
C GLY A 468 8.52 8.20 -5.11
N ILE A 469 7.87 7.72 -6.17
CA ILE A 469 8.50 6.85 -7.17
C ILE A 469 9.62 7.60 -7.89
N LEU A 470 9.38 8.83 -8.33
CA LEU A 470 10.38 9.66 -9.00
C LEU A 470 11.61 9.92 -8.12
N ILE A 471 11.44 10.02 -6.80
CA ILE A 471 12.54 10.19 -5.85
C ILE A 471 13.31 8.87 -5.69
N PHE A 472 12.65 7.75 -5.39
CA PHE A 472 13.34 6.55 -4.91
C PHE A 472 13.63 5.47 -5.96
N TYR A 473 13.07 5.57 -7.16
CA TYR A 473 13.13 4.47 -8.13
C TYR A 473 14.06 4.67 -9.35
N PRO A 474 14.09 5.83 -10.03
CA PRO A 474 14.89 6.02 -11.24
C PRO A 474 16.38 5.76 -11.01
N LEU A 475 16.94 6.34 -9.96
CA LEU A 475 18.36 6.18 -9.64
C LEU A 475 18.56 4.92 -8.79
N THR A 476 19.37 3.98 -9.29
CA THR A 476 19.59 2.67 -8.65
C THR A 476 20.12 2.79 -7.22
N PHE A 477 20.96 3.78 -6.93
CA PHE A 477 21.49 4.03 -5.59
C PHE A 477 20.44 4.60 -4.62
N MET A 478 19.34 5.19 -5.12
CA MET A 478 18.23 5.69 -4.31
C MET A 478 17.20 4.62 -3.95
N ARG A 479 17.38 3.37 -4.43
CA ARG A 479 16.53 2.22 -4.09
C ARG A 479 16.85 1.64 -2.70
N PHE A 480 17.14 2.52 -1.75
CA PHE A 480 17.47 2.14 -0.36
C PHE A 480 16.32 1.52 0.46
N PRO A 481 15.02 1.58 0.07
CA PRO A 481 14.00 0.75 0.70
C PRO A 481 14.31 -0.76 0.67
N ILE A 482 14.95 -1.25 -0.41
CA ILE A 482 15.32 -2.67 -0.54
C ILE A 482 16.33 -3.12 0.54
N PRO A 483 17.52 -2.49 0.69
CA PRO A 483 18.47 -2.91 1.71
C PRO A 483 17.94 -2.71 3.14
N MET A 484 17.11 -1.70 3.40
CA MET A 484 16.43 -1.54 4.70
C MET A 484 15.52 -2.72 5.01
N ALA A 485 14.70 -3.14 4.04
CA ALA A 485 13.81 -4.28 4.18
C ALA A 485 14.58 -5.60 4.35
N LYS A 486 15.68 -5.80 3.58
CA LYS A 486 16.56 -6.96 3.77
C LYS A 486 17.13 -7.02 5.17
N HIS A 487 17.61 -5.89 5.70
CA HIS A 487 18.13 -5.82 7.06
C HIS A 487 17.06 -6.21 8.08
N LEU A 488 15.85 -5.66 7.95
CA LEU A 488 14.76 -5.95 8.87
C LEU A 488 14.31 -7.42 8.81
N GLY A 489 14.25 -8.01 7.62
CA GLY A 489 14.01 -9.45 7.43
C GLY A 489 15.08 -10.33 8.09
N MET A 490 16.36 -9.95 8.01
CA MET A 490 17.43 -10.67 8.72
C MET A 490 17.22 -10.62 10.24
N VAL A 491 16.88 -9.45 10.78
CA VAL A 491 16.62 -9.25 12.22
C VAL A 491 15.46 -10.11 12.69
N THR A 492 14.32 -10.12 11.97
CA THR A 492 13.15 -10.93 12.34
C THR A 492 13.39 -12.43 12.22
N SER A 493 14.21 -12.85 11.24
CA SER A 493 14.61 -14.27 11.14
C SER A 493 15.48 -14.72 12.31
N LYS A 494 16.24 -13.80 12.93
CA LYS A 494 17.07 -14.07 14.11
C LYS A 494 16.25 -14.00 15.41
N TYR A 495 15.38 -13.00 15.53
CA TYR A 495 14.56 -12.68 16.70
C TYR A 495 13.08 -12.63 16.31
N ARG A 496 12.37 -13.75 16.39
CA ARG A 496 10.98 -13.85 15.87
C ARG A 496 10.00 -12.90 16.56
N TRP A 497 10.16 -12.66 17.87
CA TRP A 497 9.31 -11.74 18.64
C TRP A 497 9.43 -10.29 18.16
N PHE A 498 10.55 -9.92 17.51
CA PHE A 498 10.78 -8.58 16.99
C PHE A 498 9.69 -8.17 15.99
N ALA A 499 9.16 -9.12 15.20
CA ALA A 499 8.11 -8.81 14.23
C ALA A 499 6.82 -8.31 14.87
N LEU A 500 6.41 -8.92 16.00
CA LEU A 500 5.23 -8.49 16.75
C LEU A 500 5.46 -7.12 17.41
N VAL A 501 6.64 -6.93 18.01
CA VAL A 501 7.03 -5.63 18.58
C VAL A 501 7.08 -4.55 17.51
N TYR A 502 7.63 -4.85 16.34
CA TYR A 502 7.66 -3.95 15.20
C TYR A 502 6.25 -3.54 14.79
N LEU A 503 5.33 -4.50 14.63
CA LEU A 503 3.94 -4.22 14.26
C LEU A 503 3.26 -3.27 15.27
N ILE A 504 3.31 -3.62 16.56
CA ILE A 504 2.66 -2.84 17.62
C ILE A 504 3.32 -1.46 17.76
N ALA A 505 4.65 -1.39 17.73
CA ALA A 505 5.36 -0.14 17.87
C ALA A 505 5.15 0.76 16.67
N MET A 506 5.36 0.27 15.44
CA MET A 506 5.37 1.09 14.22
C MET A 506 3.98 1.57 13.81
N PHE A 507 2.96 0.74 14.01
CA PHE A 507 1.60 1.03 13.53
C PHE A 507 0.59 1.31 14.64
N GLY A 508 0.94 1.05 15.91
CA GLY A 508 0.10 1.36 17.07
C GLY A 508 0.70 2.47 17.93
N LEU A 509 1.74 2.14 18.70
CA LEU A 509 2.29 3.02 19.73
C LEU A 509 2.93 4.29 19.17
N PHE A 510 3.69 4.18 18.07
CA PHE A 510 4.34 5.33 17.44
C PHE A 510 3.31 6.31 16.88
N PRO A 511 2.33 5.89 16.05
CA PRO A 511 1.32 6.82 15.55
C PRO A 511 0.46 7.41 16.66
N ALA A 512 0.03 6.61 17.64
CA ALA A 512 -0.74 7.10 18.78
C ALA A 512 0.06 8.07 19.66
N GLY A 513 1.34 7.78 19.91
CA GLY A 513 2.22 8.65 20.70
C GLY A 513 2.51 9.98 20.00
N VAL A 514 2.82 9.95 18.70
CA VAL A 514 3.00 11.17 17.90
C VAL A 514 1.71 11.97 17.80
N PHE A 515 0.56 11.29 17.64
CA PHE A 515 -0.75 11.95 17.67
C PHE A 515 -1.01 12.64 19.02
N ALA A 516 -0.79 11.93 20.14
CA ALA A 516 -0.96 12.50 21.48
C ALA A 516 -0.03 13.70 21.73
N LEU A 517 1.23 13.63 21.29
CA LEU A 517 2.17 14.76 21.33
C LEU A 517 1.71 15.92 20.44
N SER A 518 1.06 15.61 19.31
CA SER A 518 0.56 16.62 18.37
C SER A 518 -0.63 17.41 18.92
N ILE A 519 -1.39 16.85 19.86
CA ILE A 519 -2.45 17.56 20.61
C ILE A 519 -1.84 18.65 21.51
N ALA A 520 -0.64 18.43 22.06
CA ALA A 520 0.07 19.40 22.90
C ALA A 520 0.69 20.57 22.11
N GLY A 521 0.55 20.58 20.78
CA GLY A 521 1.01 21.64 19.90
C GLY A 521 2.30 21.30 19.13
N TRP A 522 2.51 22.00 18.01
CA TRP A 522 3.62 21.76 17.09
C TRP A 522 5.00 21.93 17.73
N TYR A 523 5.16 22.86 18.67
CA TYR A 523 6.43 23.07 19.38
C TYR A 523 6.84 21.85 20.21
N VAL A 524 5.88 21.15 20.84
CA VAL A 524 6.15 19.95 21.63
C VAL A 524 6.57 18.79 20.72
N VAL A 525 5.87 18.62 19.59
CA VAL A 525 6.22 17.63 18.57
C VAL A 525 7.66 17.84 18.09
N LEU A 526 8.02 19.08 17.73
CA LEU A 526 9.38 19.40 17.32
C LEU A 526 10.39 19.15 18.45
N ALA A 527 10.10 19.58 19.68
CA ALA A 527 11.02 19.42 20.81
C ALA A 527 11.35 17.95 21.11
N VAL A 528 10.40 17.02 20.89
CA VAL A 528 10.60 15.58 21.12
C VAL A 528 11.16 14.88 19.88
N LEU A 529 10.59 15.12 18.70
CA LEU A 529 10.97 14.39 17.48
C LEU A 529 12.28 14.89 16.86
N LEU A 530 12.62 16.17 16.99
CA LEU A 530 13.84 16.72 16.39
C LEU A 530 15.11 16.10 17.01
N PRO A 531 15.28 16.00 18.35
CA PRO A 531 16.44 15.32 18.92
C PRO A 531 16.55 13.85 18.49
N ILE A 532 15.41 13.13 18.42
CA ILE A 532 15.38 11.73 17.96
C ILE A 532 15.81 11.65 16.50
N ALA A 533 15.28 12.51 15.63
CA ALA A 533 15.63 12.56 14.22
C ALA A 533 17.11 12.89 14.02
N LEU A 534 17.64 13.89 14.75
CA LEU A 534 19.06 14.26 14.71
C LEU A 534 19.95 13.10 15.19
N LEU A 535 19.53 12.35 16.21
CA LEU A 535 20.24 11.16 16.67
C LEU A 535 20.25 10.05 15.62
N VAL A 536 19.11 9.78 14.98
CA VAL A 536 19.01 8.76 13.90
C VAL A 536 19.88 9.15 12.71
N ILE A 537 19.83 10.43 12.30
CA ILE A 537 20.68 10.97 11.22
C ILE A 537 22.14 10.85 11.61
N PHE A 538 22.52 11.23 12.83
CA PHE A 538 23.88 11.11 13.33
C PHE A 538 24.37 9.65 13.28
N VAL A 539 23.61 8.71 13.82
CA VAL A 539 23.95 7.28 13.77
C VAL A 539 24.07 6.77 12.33
N GLY A 540 23.15 7.19 11.44
CA GLY A 540 23.17 6.85 10.02
C GLY A 540 24.43 7.37 9.32
N VAL A 541 24.75 8.66 9.50
CA VAL A 541 25.96 9.30 8.95
C VAL A 541 27.21 8.60 9.46
N ILE A 542 27.31 8.33 10.76
CA ILE A 542 28.45 7.62 11.35
C ILE A 542 28.56 6.21 10.74
N LYS A 543 27.47 5.45 10.59
CA LYS A 543 27.50 4.14 9.92
C LYS A 543 27.97 4.21 8.47
N VAL A 544 27.53 5.23 7.71
CA VAL A 544 27.98 5.44 6.33
C VAL A 544 29.48 5.74 6.30
N ILE A 545 29.98 6.60 7.21
CA ILE A 545 31.41 6.91 7.31
C ILE A 545 32.21 5.68 7.77
N GLN A 546 31.71 4.90 8.73
CA GLN A 546 32.33 3.64 9.16
C GLN A 546 32.52 2.67 7.99
N HIS A 547 31.54 2.59 7.07
CA HIS A 547 31.60 1.69 5.92
C HIS A 547 32.46 2.23 4.78
N LYS A 548 32.41 3.54 4.49
CA LYS A 548 33.16 4.14 3.36
C LYS A 548 34.60 4.54 3.70
N LYS A 549 34.84 5.05 4.91
CA LYS A 549 36.15 5.61 5.31
C LYS A 549 36.33 5.62 6.83
N GLN A 550 36.58 4.44 7.39
CA GLN A 550 36.68 4.21 8.83
C GLN A 550 37.81 5.01 9.52
N SER A 551 38.88 5.34 8.79
CA SER A 551 40.03 6.11 9.29
C SER A 551 39.74 7.59 9.57
N CYS A 552 38.64 8.14 9.04
CA CYS A 552 38.23 9.52 9.29
C CYS A 552 37.45 9.71 10.62
N LEU A 553 37.12 8.63 11.33
CA LEU A 553 36.41 8.68 12.61
C LEU A 553 37.38 8.56 13.79
N PRO A 554 37.13 9.26 14.91
CA PRO A 554 37.87 9.02 16.15
C PRO A 554 37.66 7.57 16.61
N LYS A 555 38.68 6.98 17.28
CA LYS A 555 38.71 5.54 17.64
C LYS A 555 37.43 5.04 18.35
N THR A 556 36.77 5.91 19.12
CA THR A 556 35.51 5.63 19.82
C THR A 556 34.29 5.49 18.91
N LEU A 557 34.27 6.19 17.76
CA LEU A 557 33.17 6.15 16.79
C LEU A 557 33.47 5.23 15.60
N GLN A 558 34.65 4.61 15.54
CA GLN A 558 34.97 3.60 14.52
C GLN A 558 34.19 2.30 14.71
N ASN A 559 33.82 2.00 15.96
CA ASN A 559 33.00 0.87 16.33
C ASN A 559 32.10 1.27 17.50
N TRP A 560 30.90 0.70 17.57
CA TRP A 560 29.95 1.03 18.63
C TRP A 560 30.29 0.36 19.99
N LYS A 561 31.49 -0.22 20.16
CA LYS A 561 31.81 -1.08 21.33
C LYS A 561 31.76 -0.34 22.66
N PHE A 562 31.85 0.99 22.66
CA PHE A 562 31.71 1.80 23.87
C PHE A 562 30.28 1.77 24.44
N LEU A 563 29.26 1.47 23.63
CA LEU A 563 27.87 1.39 24.09
C LEU A 563 27.61 0.06 24.83
N PRO A 564 26.68 0.01 25.80
CA PRO A 564 26.23 -1.23 26.42
C PRO A 564 25.72 -2.25 25.38
N VAL A 565 25.77 -3.54 25.73
CA VAL A 565 25.35 -4.62 24.80
C VAL A 565 23.87 -4.48 24.41
N CYS A 566 22.98 -4.04 25.31
CA CYS A 566 21.57 -3.74 24.98
C CYS A 566 21.39 -2.68 23.90
N CYS A 567 22.33 -1.75 23.75
CA CYS A 567 22.27 -0.70 22.72
C CYS A 567 22.88 -1.16 21.38
N ARG A 568 23.48 -2.36 21.33
CA ARG A 568 24.17 -2.91 20.15
C ARG A 568 23.58 -4.22 19.64
N SER A 569 22.93 -5.00 20.51
CA SER A 569 22.39 -6.32 20.22
C SER A 569 21.07 -6.52 20.96
N LEU A 570 20.12 -7.18 20.29
CA LEU A 570 18.86 -7.63 20.90
C LEU A 570 19.02 -8.94 21.68
N GLU A 571 20.21 -9.56 21.66
CA GLU A 571 20.47 -10.85 22.31
C GLU A 571 20.18 -10.90 23.82
N PRO A 572 20.51 -9.87 24.64
CA PRO A 572 20.13 -9.89 26.06
C PRO A 572 18.62 -9.90 26.29
N ILE A 573 17.87 -9.17 25.45
CA ILE A 573 16.41 -9.12 25.51
C ILE A 573 15.82 -10.45 25.04
N ASP A 574 16.38 -11.02 23.97
CA ASP A 574 15.99 -12.33 23.44
C ASP A 574 16.15 -13.45 24.49
N ARG A 575 17.26 -13.46 25.24
CA ARG A 575 17.46 -14.42 26.35
C ARG A 575 16.40 -14.30 27.43
N THR A 576 15.98 -13.08 27.75
CA THR A 576 14.97 -12.82 28.78
C THR A 576 13.58 -13.26 28.32
N ILE A 577 13.21 -12.91 27.07
CA ILE A 577 11.91 -13.30 26.48
C ILE A 577 11.85 -14.82 26.30
N CYS A 578 12.88 -15.43 25.71
CA CYS A 578 12.93 -16.88 25.51
C CYS A 578 12.99 -17.64 26.85
N GLY A 579 13.64 -17.09 27.88
CA GLY A 579 13.68 -17.67 29.22
C GLY A 579 12.35 -17.61 29.98
N GLN A 580 11.48 -16.63 29.68
CA GLN A 580 10.13 -16.53 30.26
C GLN A 580 9.09 -17.38 29.49
N PHE A 581 9.33 -17.67 28.21
CA PHE A 581 8.46 -18.51 27.37
C PHE A 581 9.10 -19.89 27.12
N THR A 582 9.18 -20.71 28.18
CA THR A 582 9.72 -22.09 28.18
C THR A 582 9.01 -23.09 27.26
N CYS A 583 7.96 -22.70 26.55
CA CYS A 583 7.16 -23.59 25.70
C CYS A 583 7.56 -23.60 24.21
N CYS A 584 8.54 -22.79 23.79
CA CYS A 584 8.87 -22.65 22.38
C CYS A 584 9.98 -23.65 21.96
N LYS A 585 9.61 -24.82 21.41
CA LYS A 585 10.55 -25.85 20.90
C LYS A 585 11.65 -25.32 19.98
N SER A 586 11.37 -24.24 19.22
CA SER A 586 12.38 -23.63 18.33
C SER A 586 13.47 -22.82 19.08
N CYS A 587 13.29 -22.51 20.36
CA CYS A 587 14.32 -21.88 21.18
C CYS A 587 15.29 -22.91 21.77
N ASN A 588 14.83 -24.14 22.07
CA ASN A 588 15.69 -25.22 22.58
C ASN A 588 16.78 -25.63 21.58
N ASN A 589 16.45 -25.84 20.30
CA ASN A 589 17.45 -26.28 19.31
C ASN A 589 18.59 -25.27 19.09
N LYS A 590 18.34 -23.98 19.33
CA LYS A 590 19.37 -22.94 19.17
C LYS A 590 20.48 -23.03 20.23
N TYR A 591 20.16 -23.51 21.42
CA TYR A 591 21.11 -23.64 22.52
C TYR A 591 21.83 -25.00 22.51
N GLU A 592 21.17 -26.06 22.05
CA GLU A 592 21.82 -27.36 21.82
C GLU A 592 22.87 -27.28 20.68
N ASP A 593 22.58 -26.55 19.59
CA ASP A 593 23.52 -26.36 18.48
C ASP A 593 24.73 -25.47 18.87
N GLU A 594 24.54 -24.48 19.75
CA GLU A 594 25.63 -23.63 20.25
C GLU A 594 26.52 -24.36 21.27
N GLU A 595 25.98 -25.19 22.17
CA GLU A 595 26.77 -26.04 23.08
C GLU A 595 27.61 -27.08 22.33
N ALA A 596 27.04 -27.74 21.30
CA ALA A 596 27.78 -28.67 20.46
C ALA A 596 28.91 -28.00 19.67
N SER A 597 28.72 -26.75 19.24
CA SER A 597 29.76 -25.96 18.56
C SER A 597 30.86 -25.46 19.51
N PHE A 598 30.55 -25.29 20.80
CA PHE A 598 31.50 -24.88 21.82
C PHE A 598 32.38 -26.06 22.29
N GLU A 599 31.82 -27.27 22.37
CA GLU A 599 32.58 -28.49 22.69
C GLU A 599 33.48 -28.95 21.52
N GLY A 600 33.03 -28.79 20.26
CA GLY A 600 33.83 -29.13 19.08
C GLY A 600 35.04 -28.22 18.84
N ASN A 601 35.02 -26.97 19.31
CA ASN A 601 36.10 -25.99 19.12
C ASN A 601 37.20 -26.04 20.19
N GLN A 602 37.06 -26.84 21.25
CA GLN A 602 38.15 -27.06 22.21
C GLN A 602 39.15 -28.14 21.77
N HIS A 603 38.86 -28.94 20.74
CA HIS A 603 39.73 -30.05 20.32
C HIS A 603 40.55 -29.84 19.05
N ASN A 604 40.40 -28.72 18.32
CA ASN A 604 41.22 -28.44 17.13
C ASN A 604 42.01 -27.13 17.29
N GLY A 605 43.10 -27.23 18.05
CA GLY A 605 44.16 -26.23 18.09
C GLY A 605 44.95 -26.20 16.76
N ILE A 606 44.95 -25.01 16.16
CA ILE A 606 45.79 -24.49 15.07
C ILE A 606 47.20 -25.13 15.02
N PRO A 607 47.66 -25.70 13.88
CA PRO A 607 49.08 -25.95 13.67
C PRO A 607 49.77 -24.66 13.25
N THR A 608 50.69 -24.18 14.08
CA THR A 608 51.59 -23.06 13.78
C THR A 608 52.59 -23.46 12.70
N ARG A 609 52.65 -22.65 11.63
CA ARG A 609 53.64 -22.69 10.56
C ARG A 609 55.03 -22.36 11.14
N SER A 610 55.92 -23.36 11.24
CA SER A 610 57.34 -23.16 11.57
C SER A 610 58.19 -23.23 10.31
N ASP A 611 58.92 -22.15 10.04
CA ASP A 611 60.00 -22.07 9.07
C ASP A 611 61.08 -23.12 9.35
N ASN A 612 61.40 -23.94 8.34
CA ASN A 612 62.63 -24.74 8.32
C ASN A 612 63.48 -24.29 7.14
N THR A 613 64.41 -23.38 7.42
CA THR A 613 65.65 -23.21 6.67
C THR A 613 66.81 -23.49 7.63
N LYS A 614 67.45 -24.65 7.50
CA LYS A 614 68.90 -24.87 7.68
C LYS A 614 69.26 -26.35 7.46
N LEU A 615 70.30 -26.50 6.63
CA LEU A 615 71.05 -27.69 6.19
C LEU A 615 70.39 -28.54 5.09
#